data_AF-M0BY79-F1
#
_entry.id   AF-M0BY79-F1
#
_cell.length_a   1.000
_cell.length_b   1.000
_cell.length_c   1.000
_cell.angle_alpha   90.00
_cell.angle_beta   90.00
_cell.angle_gamma   90.00
#
_symmetry.space_group_name_H-M   'P 1'
#
loop_
_entity.id
_entity.type
_entity.pdbx_description
1 polymer ?
#
loop_
_entity_poly.entity_id
_entity_poly.type
_entity_poly.pdbx_seq_one_letter_code
_entity_poly.pdbx_strand_id
1 'polypeptide(L)'
;MNSESNWEVIYEIAEDPGDFFQNYSLDVKRVFEDDRDLPPGFFIDGLERLKNMDNPQSRGREFDYFIGILFQQLNEVEVRVKEHGNTGEVDLHLICLDSDDWLYRLVGSHTLVENKWEKDPIQKGEISNFHDKASELPQCEISYFVSMSGFSRGQRKQTGALANLRNLRNPQIVDIWDDDLEEMVSKGTPEPLLRDRIMM
;
A
#
# COMPACT_ATOMS: atom_id res chain seq x y z
N MET A 1 49.78 -30.21 13.89
CA MET A 1 49.47 -29.98 12.46
C MET A 1 48.00 -29.60 12.41
N ASN A 2 47.72 -28.29 12.31
CA ASN A 2 46.36 -27.78 12.18
C ASN A 2 45.94 -27.92 10.72
N SER A 3 44.84 -28.62 10.46
CA SER A 3 44.13 -28.54 9.18
C SER A 3 43.06 -27.46 9.32
N GLU A 4 43.35 -26.26 8.84
CA GLU A 4 42.34 -25.23 8.62
C GLU A 4 41.49 -25.66 7.41
N SER A 5 40.22 -25.96 7.65
CA SER A 5 39.25 -26.20 6.59
C SER A 5 38.79 -24.86 6.04
N ASN A 6 39.30 -24.48 4.86
CA ASN A 6 38.76 -23.37 4.09
C ASN A 6 37.40 -23.78 3.52
N TRP A 7 36.34 -23.13 3.99
CA TRP A 7 35.02 -23.22 3.38
C TRP A 7 34.92 -22.15 2.29
N GLU A 8 34.98 -22.56 1.03
CA GLU A 8 34.58 -21.73 -0.11
C GLU A 8 33.05 -21.74 -0.19
N VAL A 9 32.44 -20.57 -0.05
CA VAL A 9 31.00 -20.37 -0.32
C VAL A 9 30.87 -20.07 -1.81
N ILE A 10 30.40 -21.04 -2.57
CA ILE A 10 30.02 -20.86 -3.98
C ILE A 10 28.58 -20.33 -3.99
N TYR A 11 28.38 -19.10 -4.44
CA TYR A 11 27.04 -18.60 -4.77
C TYR A 11 26.68 -19.11 -6.16
N GLU A 12 25.75 -20.06 -6.23
CA GLU A 12 25.07 -20.39 -7.47
C GLU A 12 24.04 -19.28 -7.71
N ILE A 13 24.32 -18.38 -8.67
CA ILE A 13 23.33 -17.42 -9.14
C ILE A 13 22.34 -18.25 -9.97
N ALA A 14 21.15 -18.51 -9.40
CA ALA A 14 20.09 -19.17 -10.14
C ALA A 14 19.69 -18.29 -11.34
N GLU A 15 19.99 -18.74 -12.55
CA GLU A 15 19.63 -18.08 -13.82
C GLU A 15 18.16 -18.28 -14.21
N ASP A 16 17.23 -18.27 -13.24
CA ASP A 16 15.80 -18.35 -13.53
C ASP A 16 15.02 -17.25 -12.77
N PRO A 17 14.60 -16.16 -13.45
CA PRO A 17 13.78 -15.12 -12.82
C PRO A 17 12.36 -15.60 -12.48
N GLY A 18 11.99 -16.84 -12.81
CA GLY A 18 10.64 -17.38 -12.61
C GLY A 18 10.33 -17.95 -11.22
N ASP A 19 11.32 -18.14 -10.34
CA ASP A 19 11.16 -18.93 -9.11
C ASP A 19 11.31 -18.14 -7.79
N PHE A 20 11.22 -16.81 -7.83
CA PHE A 20 11.36 -15.93 -6.66
C PHE A 20 10.23 -16.06 -5.61
N PHE A 21 9.15 -16.79 -5.89
CA PHE A 21 7.88 -16.64 -5.15
C PHE A 21 7.43 -17.86 -4.33
N GLN A 22 8.29 -18.84 -4.07
CA GLN A 22 7.87 -20.06 -3.36
C GLN A 22 7.72 -19.88 -1.82
N ASN A 23 8.26 -18.81 -1.20
CA ASN A 23 8.15 -18.57 0.25
C ASN A 23 7.83 -17.09 0.62
N TYR A 24 6.70 -16.59 0.08
CA TYR A 24 6.30 -15.18 0.08
C TYR A 24 6.33 -14.43 1.44
N SER A 25 6.06 -15.08 2.59
CA SER A 25 6.07 -14.35 3.88
C SER A 25 7.45 -13.88 4.35
N LEU A 26 8.51 -14.57 3.92
CA LEU A 26 9.90 -14.17 4.17
C LEU A 26 10.41 -13.28 3.03
N ASP A 27 10.04 -13.59 1.78
CA ASP A 27 10.51 -12.85 0.60
C ASP A 27 9.91 -11.44 0.53
N VAL A 28 8.65 -11.25 0.90
CA VAL A 28 8.01 -9.92 0.97
C VAL A 28 8.61 -9.03 2.04
N LYS A 29 8.85 -9.57 3.25
CA LYS A 29 9.50 -8.80 4.33
C LYS A 29 10.91 -8.38 3.89
N ARG A 30 11.64 -9.26 3.20
CA ARG A 30 12.97 -8.98 2.68
C ARG A 30 12.97 -7.91 1.58
N VAL A 31 12.06 -8.00 0.60
CA VAL A 31 11.88 -6.96 -0.43
C VAL A 31 11.52 -5.62 0.22
N PHE A 32 10.66 -5.65 1.24
CA PHE A 32 10.26 -4.46 1.98
C PHE A 32 11.40 -3.83 2.80
N GLU A 33 12.41 -4.59 3.19
CA GLU A 33 13.56 -4.08 3.96
C GLU A 33 14.67 -3.53 3.04
N ASP A 34 14.87 -4.11 1.85
CA ASP A 34 16.10 -3.87 1.06
C ASP A 34 15.90 -3.27 -0.36
N ASP A 35 14.71 -3.38 -0.97
CA ASP A 35 14.56 -3.10 -2.40
C ASP A 35 13.77 -1.80 -2.69
N ARG A 36 14.43 -0.86 -3.38
CA ARG A 36 13.84 0.33 -4.02
C ARG A 36 14.07 0.25 -5.53
N ASP A 37 13.35 1.08 -6.29
CA ASP A 37 13.42 1.15 -7.75
C ASP A 37 13.01 -0.16 -8.46
N LEU A 38 12.00 -0.84 -7.92
CA LEU A 38 11.46 -2.06 -8.52
C LEU A 38 10.80 -1.75 -9.88
N PRO A 39 11.02 -2.58 -10.91
CA PRO A 39 10.47 -2.33 -12.22
C PRO A 39 8.95 -2.53 -12.24
N PRO A 40 8.19 -1.84 -13.11
CA PRO A 40 6.74 -2.00 -13.22
C PRO A 40 6.27 -3.45 -13.39
N GLY A 41 7.07 -4.29 -14.09
CA GLY A 41 6.77 -5.71 -14.26
C GLY A 41 6.58 -6.46 -12.94
N PHE A 42 7.35 -6.13 -11.91
CA PHE A 42 7.18 -6.72 -10.57
C PHE A 42 5.78 -6.47 -10.00
N PHE A 43 5.29 -5.24 -10.15
CA PHE A 43 3.98 -4.86 -9.64
C PHE A 43 2.83 -5.45 -10.47
N ILE A 44 3.02 -5.52 -11.79
CA ILE A 44 2.03 -6.14 -12.70
C ILE A 44 1.84 -7.61 -12.33
N ASP A 45 2.94 -8.36 -12.20
CA ASP A 45 2.89 -9.79 -11.85
C ASP A 45 2.32 -9.98 -10.44
N GLY A 46 2.69 -9.10 -9.49
CA GLY A 46 2.14 -9.09 -8.13
C GLY A 46 0.63 -8.89 -8.08
N LEU A 47 0.09 -7.94 -8.86
CA LEU A 47 -1.34 -7.68 -8.92
C LEU A 47 -2.11 -8.84 -9.57
N GLU A 48 -1.60 -9.40 -10.67
CA GLU A 48 -2.21 -10.57 -11.33
C GLU A 48 -2.24 -11.78 -10.39
N ARG A 49 -1.18 -12.00 -9.61
CA ARG A 49 -1.16 -13.06 -8.60
C ARG A 49 -2.24 -12.85 -7.55
N LEU A 50 -2.38 -11.65 -6.99
CA LEU A 50 -3.42 -11.31 -6.01
C LEU A 50 -4.83 -11.55 -6.57
N LYS A 51 -5.08 -11.16 -7.83
CA LYS A 51 -6.36 -11.40 -8.52
C LYS A 51 -6.70 -12.90 -8.60
N ASN A 52 -5.69 -13.76 -8.73
CA ASN A 52 -5.83 -15.22 -8.82
C ASN A 52 -5.81 -15.94 -7.46
N MET A 53 -5.72 -15.23 -6.33
CA MET A 53 -5.76 -15.86 -5.00
C MET A 53 -7.19 -16.20 -4.57
N ASP A 54 -7.41 -17.47 -4.23
CA ASP A 54 -8.70 -18.00 -3.76
C ASP A 54 -9.04 -17.60 -2.32
N ASN A 55 -8.04 -17.54 -1.43
CA ASN A 55 -8.24 -17.30 0.00
C ASN A 55 -8.35 -15.78 0.27
N PRO A 56 -9.54 -15.24 0.63
CA PRO A 56 -9.73 -13.80 0.77
C PRO A 56 -8.92 -13.18 1.91
N GLN A 57 -8.74 -13.91 3.02
CA GLN A 57 -7.98 -13.41 4.17
C GLN A 57 -6.49 -13.31 3.85
N SER A 58 -5.93 -14.30 3.17
CA SER A 58 -4.53 -14.30 2.74
C SER A 58 -4.32 -13.25 1.66
N ARG A 59 -5.25 -13.11 0.72
CA ARG A 59 -5.21 -12.07 -0.31
C ARG A 59 -5.23 -10.67 0.28
N GLY A 60 -6.13 -10.38 1.22
CA GLY A 60 -6.17 -9.08 1.89
C GLY A 60 -4.84 -8.73 2.58
N ARG A 61 -4.27 -9.70 3.30
CA ARG A 61 -2.95 -9.52 3.93
C ARG A 61 -1.84 -9.26 2.91
N GLU A 62 -1.77 -10.05 1.85
CA GLU A 62 -0.75 -9.88 0.82
C GLU A 62 -0.94 -8.58 0.04
N PHE A 63 -2.18 -8.13 -0.08
CA PHE A 63 -2.51 -6.83 -0.67
C PHE A 63 -1.96 -5.68 0.18
N ASP A 64 -2.03 -5.75 1.51
CA ASP A 64 -1.44 -4.71 2.37
C ASP A 64 0.06 -4.56 2.12
N TYR A 65 0.79 -5.67 2.09
CA TYR A 65 2.22 -5.65 1.77
C TYR A 65 2.49 -5.17 0.34
N PHE A 66 1.69 -5.60 -0.63
CA PHE A 66 1.83 -5.16 -2.02
C PHE A 66 1.69 -3.64 -2.16
N ILE A 67 0.66 -3.05 -1.53
CA ILE A 67 0.50 -1.59 -1.50
C ILE A 67 1.66 -0.94 -0.75
N GLY A 68 2.12 -1.54 0.35
CA GLY A 68 3.29 -1.06 1.08
C GLY A 68 4.54 -0.96 0.20
N ILE A 69 4.88 -2.03 -0.53
CA ILE A 69 6.04 -2.05 -1.45
C ILE A 69 5.87 -1.00 -2.55
N LEU A 70 4.64 -0.80 -3.04
CA LEU A 70 4.35 0.21 -4.05
C LEU A 70 4.60 1.62 -3.51
N PHE A 71 4.12 1.94 -2.31
CA PHE A 71 4.40 3.24 -1.66
C PHE A 71 5.88 3.42 -1.28
N GLN A 72 6.61 2.35 -1.02
CA GLN A 72 8.05 2.39 -0.75
C GLN A 72 8.88 2.84 -1.97
N GLN A 73 8.29 2.85 -3.16
CA GLN A 73 8.93 3.42 -4.36
C GLN A 73 8.95 4.96 -4.33
N LEU A 74 8.26 5.60 -3.38
CA LEU A 74 8.47 7.00 -3.08
C LEU A 74 9.75 7.16 -2.27
N ASN A 75 10.75 7.82 -2.86
CA ASN A 75 11.96 8.17 -2.15
C ASN A 75 11.65 8.97 -0.88
N GLU A 76 12.47 8.81 0.17
CA GLU A 76 12.31 9.53 1.45
C GLU A 76 11.05 9.20 2.28
N VAL A 77 10.16 8.31 1.80
CA VAL A 77 9.05 7.78 2.60
C VAL A 77 9.48 6.50 3.30
N GLU A 78 9.32 6.45 4.63
CA GLU A 78 9.35 5.22 5.40
C GLU A 78 7.94 4.63 5.42
N VAL A 79 7.80 3.37 5.02
CA VAL A 79 6.52 2.66 5.03
C VAL A 79 6.56 1.62 6.13
N ARG A 80 5.50 1.52 6.93
CA ARG A 80 5.31 0.46 7.92
C ARG A 80 4.02 -0.30 7.61
N VAL A 81 4.15 -1.60 7.34
CA VAL A 81 3.00 -2.50 7.23
C VAL A 81 2.67 -3.06 8.60
N LYS A 82 1.39 -3.09 8.93
CA LYS A 82 0.91 -3.63 10.19
C LYS A 82 1.27 -5.11 10.39
N GLU A 83 1.68 -5.44 11.62
CA GLU A 83 1.91 -6.83 12.02
C GLU A 83 0.62 -7.54 12.48
N HIS A 84 0.60 -8.87 12.38
CA HIS A 84 -0.59 -9.68 12.62
C HIS A 84 -1.08 -9.58 14.09
N GLY A 85 -2.39 -9.35 14.28
CA GLY A 85 -3.06 -9.53 15.59
C GLY A 85 -3.62 -8.28 16.26
N ASN A 86 -3.29 -7.07 15.79
CA ASN A 86 -3.82 -5.84 16.38
C ASN A 86 -5.17 -5.43 15.76
N THR A 87 -6.27 -5.73 16.43
CA THR A 87 -7.59 -5.25 16.03
C THR A 87 -7.74 -3.76 16.36
N GLY A 88 -7.93 -2.91 15.35
CA GLY A 88 -8.13 -1.45 15.50
C GLY A 88 -7.15 -0.60 14.69
N GLU A 89 -5.98 -1.12 14.35
CA GLU A 89 -4.94 -0.41 13.60
C GLU A 89 -5.20 -0.39 12.09
N VAL A 90 -4.73 0.68 11.44
CA VAL A 90 -4.68 0.88 9.97
C VAL A 90 -3.66 -0.05 9.30
N ASP A 91 -3.83 -0.27 8.00
CA ASP A 91 -3.06 -1.30 7.28
C ASP A 91 -1.62 -0.85 7.00
N LEU A 92 -1.43 0.43 6.62
CA LEU A 92 -0.11 1.05 6.45
C LEU A 92 0.01 2.37 7.18
N HIS A 93 1.22 2.65 7.67
CA HIS A 93 1.63 3.96 8.18
C HIS A 93 2.84 4.45 7.39
N LEU A 94 2.69 5.61 6.75
CA LEU A 94 3.75 6.30 6.02
C LEU A 94 4.32 7.40 6.91
N ILE A 95 5.64 7.53 6.92
CA ILE A 95 6.38 8.53 7.67
C ILE A 95 7.31 9.28 6.71
N CYS A 96 7.19 10.61 6.67
CA CYS A 96 7.95 11.47 5.77
C CYS A 96 8.41 12.72 6.53
N LEU A 97 9.55 12.64 7.22
CA LEU A 97 10.00 13.70 8.13
C LEU A 97 10.95 14.69 7.47
N ASP A 98 11.82 14.19 6.58
CA ASP A 98 12.91 14.95 5.97
C ASP A 98 12.84 14.83 4.44
N SER A 99 11.74 15.30 3.85
CA SER A 99 11.53 15.23 2.39
C SER A 99 11.36 16.59 1.75
N ASP A 100 11.50 16.62 0.42
CA ASP A 100 11.10 17.77 -0.39
C ASP A 100 9.63 18.20 -0.12
N ASP A 101 9.39 19.52 -0.22
CA ASP A 101 8.06 20.16 -0.07
C ASP A 101 6.95 19.47 -0.88
N TRP A 102 7.27 19.00 -2.09
CA TRP A 102 6.28 18.38 -2.96
C TRP A 102 5.81 17.04 -2.39
N LEU A 103 6.71 16.24 -1.84
CA LEU A 103 6.40 14.92 -1.29
C LEU A 103 5.69 15.06 0.06
N TYR A 104 6.12 16.03 0.87
CA TYR A 104 5.42 16.38 2.10
C TYR A 104 3.95 16.77 1.83
N ARG A 105 3.66 17.47 0.73
CA ARG A 105 2.27 17.76 0.33
C ARG A 105 1.50 16.53 -0.13
N LEU A 106 2.17 15.46 -0.57
CA LEU A 106 1.51 14.22 -0.94
C LEU A 106 1.19 13.38 0.31
N VAL A 107 2.20 13.10 1.13
CA VAL A 107 2.11 12.11 2.20
C VAL A 107 2.17 12.69 3.62
N GLY A 108 2.36 13.99 3.81
CA GLY A 108 2.50 14.62 5.13
C GLY A 108 3.59 14.02 6.02
N SER A 109 3.72 14.48 7.27
CA SER A 109 4.64 13.86 8.24
C SER A 109 4.25 12.42 8.54
N HIS A 110 2.95 12.20 8.69
CA HIS A 110 2.35 10.93 9.06
C HIS A 110 1.08 10.72 8.24
N THR A 111 1.03 9.64 7.47
CA THR A 111 -0.14 9.29 6.66
C THR A 111 -0.57 7.87 6.94
N LEU A 112 -1.88 7.67 7.02
CA LEU A 112 -2.46 6.34 7.10
C LEU A 112 -2.99 5.90 5.75
N VAL A 113 -2.82 4.61 5.45
CA VAL A 113 -3.45 3.95 4.31
C VAL A 113 -4.29 2.79 4.82
N GLU A 114 -5.53 2.73 4.38
CA GLU A 114 -6.40 1.57 4.58
C GLU A 114 -6.67 0.93 3.21
N ASN A 115 -6.50 -0.39 3.14
CA ASN A 115 -6.65 -1.16 1.93
C ASN A 115 -7.83 -2.13 2.07
N LYS A 116 -8.63 -2.23 1.01
CA LYS A 116 -9.76 -3.14 0.95
C LYS A 116 -9.80 -3.91 -0.35
N TRP A 117 -9.67 -5.23 -0.23
CA TRP A 117 -9.92 -6.18 -1.30
C TRP A 117 -11.14 -7.04 -0.98
N GLU A 118 -12.31 -6.48 -1.22
CA GLU A 118 -13.59 -7.16 -1.04
C GLU A 118 -14.46 -7.07 -2.29
N LYS A 119 -15.60 -7.75 -2.28
CA LYS A 119 -16.51 -7.81 -3.42
C LYS A 119 -17.48 -6.63 -3.45
N ASP A 120 -17.94 -6.22 -2.28
CA ASP A 120 -18.97 -5.19 -2.15
C ASP A 120 -18.31 -3.80 -2.06
N PRO A 121 -18.93 -2.74 -2.59
CA PRO A 121 -18.38 -1.40 -2.49
C PRO A 121 -18.29 -0.91 -1.04
N ILE A 122 -17.27 -0.11 -0.74
CA ILE A 122 -17.04 0.44 0.60
C ILE A 122 -18.24 1.26 1.08
N GLN A 123 -18.65 1.02 2.31
CA GLN A 123 -19.78 1.66 2.95
C GLN A 123 -19.36 2.92 3.71
N LYS A 124 -20.33 3.82 3.92
CA LYS A 124 -20.08 5.10 4.62
C LYS A 124 -19.45 4.90 6.01
N GLY A 125 -19.91 3.89 6.76
CA GLY A 125 -19.41 3.62 8.12
C GLY A 125 -17.92 3.30 8.14
N GLU A 126 -17.40 2.63 7.12
CA GLU A 126 -15.98 2.29 7.02
C GLU A 126 -15.13 3.53 6.80
N ILE A 127 -15.59 4.45 5.94
CA ILE A 127 -14.91 5.75 5.72
C ILE A 127 -14.89 6.58 7.00
N SER A 128 -16.02 6.63 7.71
CA SER A 128 -16.09 7.35 8.99
C SER A 128 -15.14 6.75 10.03
N ASN A 129 -15.12 5.43 10.18
CA ASN A 129 -14.21 4.77 11.12
C ASN A 129 -12.74 5.03 10.76
N PHE A 130 -12.38 4.97 9.47
CA PHE A 130 -11.02 5.27 9.03
C PHE A 130 -10.63 6.74 9.27
N HIS A 131 -11.54 7.66 8.96
CA HIS A 131 -11.33 9.09 9.23
C HIS A 131 -11.09 9.37 10.72
N ASP A 132 -11.85 8.72 11.60
CA ASP A 132 -11.69 8.90 13.05
C ASP A 132 -10.29 8.44 13.49
N LYS A 133 -9.81 7.28 13.01
CA LYS A 133 -8.43 6.82 13.26
C LYS A 133 -7.38 7.82 12.75
N ALA A 134 -7.56 8.31 11.52
CA ALA A 134 -6.63 9.25 10.91
C ALA A 134 -6.61 10.60 11.65
N SER A 135 -7.76 11.04 12.16
CA SER A 135 -7.89 12.26 12.96
C SER A 135 -7.21 12.17 14.33
N GLU A 136 -7.05 10.96 14.88
CA GLU A 136 -6.35 10.73 16.15
C GLU A 136 -4.82 10.82 16.00
N LEU A 137 -4.30 10.68 14.77
CA LEU A 137 -2.87 10.77 14.49
C LEU A 137 -2.43 12.23 14.36
N PRO A 138 -1.56 12.75 15.26
CA PRO A 138 -1.09 14.12 15.15
C PRO A 138 -0.37 14.35 13.81
N GLN A 139 -0.64 15.49 13.18
CA GLN A 139 -0.03 15.89 11.89
C GLN A 139 -0.39 14.99 10.70
N CYS A 140 -1.46 14.20 10.80
CA CYS A 140 -2.06 13.55 9.65
C CYS A 140 -2.96 14.56 8.91
N GLU A 141 -2.46 15.08 7.79
CA GLU A 141 -3.21 16.04 6.95
C GLU A 141 -3.91 15.32 5.78
N ILE A 142 -3.31 14.24 5.30
CA ILE A 142 -3.79 13.43 4.18
C ILE A 142 -3.81 11.95 4.60
N SER A 143 -4.74 11.19 4.05
CA SER A 143 -4.81 9.75 4.21
C SER A 143 -5.33 9.12 2.92
N TYR A 144 -5.00 7.85 2.69
CA TYR A 144 -5.39 7.14 1.48
C TYR A 144 -6.32 5.98 1.81
N PHE A 145 -7.36 5.83 0.99
CA PHE A 145 -8.24 4.67 1.07
C PHE A 145 -8.21 3.95 -0.28
N VAL A 146 -7.61 2.77 -0.30
CA VAL A 146 -7.47 1.93 -1.50
C VAL A 146 -8.58 0.89 -1.51
N SER A 147 -9.40 0.87 -2.55
CA SER A 147 -10.50 -0.10 -2.67
C SER A 147 -10.56 -0.73 -4.07
N MET A 148 -10.50 -2.07 -4.10
CA MET A 148 -10.69 -2.86 -5.33
C MET A 148 -12.16 -2.95 -5.77
N SER A 149 -13.11 -2.66 -4.88
CA SER A 149 -14.56 -2.67 -5.20
C SER A 149 -15.13 -1.27 -5.38
N GLY A 150 -14.29 -0.24 -5.26
CA GLY A 150 -14.69 1.16 -5.24
C GLY A 150 -15.56 1.52 -4.03
N PHE A 151 -16.35 2.59 -4.16
CA PHE A 151 -17.09 3.18 -3.05
C PHE A 151 -18.59 3.27 -3.35
N SER A 152 -19.42 3.01 -2.34
CA SER A 152 -20.86 3.17 -2.47
C SER A 152 -21.24 4.62 -2.85
N ARG A 153 -22.13 4.76 -3.85
CA ARG A 153 -22.64 6.07 -4.32
C ARG A 153 -23.87 6.56 -3.56
N GLY A 154 -24.47 5.70 -2.73
CA GLY A 154 -25.69 5.97 -1.98
C GLY A 154 -26.95 5.68 -2.78
N GLN A 155 -28.11 5.71 -2.12
CA GLN A 155 -29.42 5.53 -2.75
C GLN A 155 -30.43 6.53 -2.18
N ARG A 156 -31.23 7.14 -3.07
CA ARG A 156 -32.30 8.09 -2.72
C ARG A 156 -31.80 9.26 -1.85
N LYS A 157 -32.12 9.25 -0.55
CA LYS A 157 -31.79 10.30 0.43
C LYS A 157 -30.51 9.99 1.24
N GLN A 158 -29.89 8.84 1.04
CA GLN A 158 -28.68 8.44 1.76
C GLN A 158 -27.43 8.75 0.94
N THR A 159 -26.55 9.56 1.52
CA THR A 159 -25.21 9.86 0.99
C THR A 159 -24.34 8.60 1.02
N GLY A 160 -23.76 8.22 -0.11
CA GLY A 160 -22.81 7.11 -0.19
C GLY A 160 -21.43 7.44 0.38
N ALA A 161 -20.58 6.41 0.51
CA ALA A 161 -19.20 6.53 0.96
C ALA A 161 -18.38 7.56 0.17
N LEU A 162 -18.50 7.57 -1.16
CA LEU A 162 -17.72 8.48 -2.02
C LEU A 162 -18.01 9.95 -1.73
N ALA A 163 -19.30 10.30 -1.63
CA ALA A 163 -19.71 11.66 -1.31
C ALA A 163 -19.39 12.03 0.14
N ASN A 164 -19.39 11.06 1.07
CA ASN A 164 -18.93 11.29 2.44
C ASN A 164 -17.44 11.62 2.48
N LEU A 165 -16.62 10.78 1.84
CA LEU A 165 -15.16 10.92 1.73
C LEU A 165 -14.76 12.31 1.21
N ARG A 166 -15.38 12.77 0.12
CA ARG A 166 -15.10 14.08 -0.49
C ARG A 166 -15.46 15.29 0.35
N ASN A 167 -16.29 15.12 1.39
CA ASN A 167 -16.65 16.20 2.31
C ASN A 167 -15.70 16.28 3.53
N LEU A 168 -14.84 15.27 3.73
CA LEU A 168 -13.85 15.26 4.80
C LEU A 168 -12.61 16.03 4.35
N ARG A 169 -12.12 16.91 5.23
CA ARG A 169 -11.04 17.88 4.90
C ARG A 169 -9.86 17.84 5.85
N ASN A 170 -9.99 17.20 7.01
CA ASN A 170 -8.92 17.18 8.01
C ASN A 170 -9.03 15.92 8.90
N PRO A 171 -8.28 14.85 8.59
CA PRO A 171 -7.46 14.69 7.39
C PRO A 171 -8.30 14.60 6.11
N GLN A 172 -7.75 15.07 5.00
CA GLN A 172 -8.31 14.77 3.68
C GLN A 172 -8.08 13.30 3.37
N ILE A 173 -9.14 12.56 3.05
CA ILE A 173 -9.01 11.19 2.55
C ILE A 173 -9.05 11.23 1.03
N VAL A 174 -8.04 10.64 0.38
CA VAL A 174 -7.95 10.45 -1.07
C VAL A 174 -8.41 9.05 -1.41
N ASP A 175 -9.44 8.94 -2.26
CA ASP A 175 -9.94 7.67 -2.77
C ASP A 175 -9.07 7.16 -3.93
N ILE A 176 -8.60 5.92 -3.82
CA ILE A 176 -7.86 5.18 -4.86
C ILE A 176 -8.68 3.94 -5.24
N TRP A 177 -9.03 3.85 -6.51
CA TRP A 177 -9.87 2.78 -7.07
C TRP A 177 -9.00 1.72 -7.77
N ASP A 178 -9.64 0.69 -8.31
CA ASP A 178 -8.98 -0.32 -9.12
C ASP A 178 -8.27 0.28 -10.34
N ASP A 179 -8.93 1.15 -11.10
CA ASP A 179 -8.32 1.83 -12.26
C ASP A 179 -7.11 2.69 -11.86
N ASP A 180 -7.20 3.39 -10.72
CA ASP A 180 -6.10 4.20 -10.17
C ASP A 180 -4.92 3.30 -9.76
N LEU A 181 -5.21 2.15 -9.13
CA LEU A 181 -4.19 1.18 -8.74
C LEU A 181 -3.51 0.58 -9.97
N GLU A 182 -4.27 0.23 -11.02
CA GLU A 182 -3.71 -0.27 -12.27
C GLU A 182 -2.75 0.76 -12.90
N GLU A 183 -3.07 2.05 -12.82
CA GLU A 183 -2.14 3.11 -13.21
C GLU A 183 -0.86 3.09 -12.37
N MET A 184 -0.97 3.13 -11.04
CA MET A 184 0.19 3.10 -10.13
C MET A 184 1.09 1.88 -10.40
N VAL A 185 0.47 0.70 -10.62
CA VAL A 185 1.15 -0.55 -10.94
C VAL A 185 1.85 -0.48 -12.29
N SER A 186 1.20 0.07 -13.32
CA SER A 186 1.82 0.25 -14.65
C SER A 186 3.03 1.17 -14.63
N LYS A 187 3.08 2.12 -13.69
CA LYS A 187 4.20 3.04 -13.46
C LYS A 187 5.25 2.48 -12.51
N GLY A 188 4.90 1.44 -11.75
CA GLY A 188 5.72 0.91 -10.66
C GLY A 188 5.89 1.88 -9.48
N THR A 189 5.02 2.87 -9.35
CA THR A 189 5.08 3.88 -8.27
C THR A 189 3.74 4.60 -8.15
N PRO A 190 3.33 5.04 -6.95
CA PRO A 190 2.14 5.87 -6.78
C PRO A 190 2.34 7.31 -7.25
N GLU A 191 3.58 7.77 -7.46
CA GLU A 191 3.90 9.19 -7.59
C GLU A 191 3.08 9.96 -8.64
N PRO A 192 2.95 9.51 -9.90
CA PRO A 192 2.28 10.29 -10.94
C PRO A 192 0.80 10.53 -10.60
N LEU A 193 0.10 9.48 -10.16
CA LEU A 193 -1.30 9.54 -9.76
C LEU A 193 -1.50 10.50 -8.57
N LEU A 194 -0.66 10.38 -7.54
CA LEU A 194 -0.78 11.19 -6.34
C LEU A 194 -0.55 12.68 -6.62
N ARG A 195 0.41 13.01 -7.49
CA ARG A 195 0.64 14.38 -7.94
C ARG A 195 -0.60 14.96 -8.63
N ASP A 196 -1.22 14.21 -9.52
CA ASP A 196 -2.41 14.66 -10.24
C ASP A 196 -3.60 14.88 -9.29
N ARG A 197 -3.78 14.03 -8.29
CA ARG A 197 -4.90 14.10 -7.34
C ARG A 197 -4.81 15.26 -6.34
N ILE A 198 -3.60 15.73 -6.02
CA ILE A 198 -3.38 16.78 -5.01
C ILE A 198 -3.20 18.17 -5.67
N MET A 199 -2.86 18.22 -6.96
CA MET A 199 -2.80 19.48 -7.72
C MET A 199 -4.17 19.93 -8.30
N MET A 200 -5.24 19.17 -8.08
CA MET A 200 -6.63 19.52 -8.45
C MET A 200 -7.40 20.14 -7.28
#